data_AF-A0A7C6UMR1-F1
#
_entry.id   AF-A0A7C6UMR1-F1
#
_cell.length_a   1.000
_cell.length_b   1.000
_cell.length_c   1.000
_cell.angle_alpha   90.00
_cell.angle_beta   90.00
_cell.angle_gamma   90.00
#
_symmetry.space_group_name_H-M   'P 1'
#
loop_
_entity.id
_entity.type
_entity.pdbx_description
1 polymer ?
#
loop_
_entity_poly.entity_id
_entity_poly.type
_entity_poly.pdbx_seq_one_letter_code
_entity_poly.pdbx_strand_id
1 'polypeptide(L)' 'MEESKRKIETCLQNEPAYCTVACPFQLNMRDFIEKMQRGAFNAAFKVYRNAVGFPEIVAELCPQPCRAVCPRAKTDAP' A
#
# COMPACT_ATOMS: atom_id res chain seq x y z
N MET A 1 0.47 -34.87 2.77
CA MET A 1 0.08 -34.29 1.46
C MET A 1 -1.12 -33.35 1.59
N GLU A 2 -2.21 -33.77 2.26
CA GLU A 2 -3.42 -32.95 2.50
C GLU A 2 -3.14 -31.61 3.19
N GLU A 3 -2.31 -31.61 4.24
CA GLU A 3 -2.05 -30.43 5.05
C GLU A 3 -1.22 -29.35 4.32
N SER A 4 -0.30 -29.78 3.46
CA SER A 4 0.49 -28.88 2.61
C SER A 4 -0.40 -28.15 1.59
N LYS A 5 -1.42 -28.81 1.05
CA LYS A 5 -2.36 -28.21 0.10
C LYS A 5 -3.19 -27.11 0.76
N ARG A 6 -3.71 -27.32 1.98
CA ARG A 6 -4.48 -26.31 2.73
C ARG A 6 -3.68 -25.04 3.01
N LYS A 7 -2.38 -25.17 3.31
CA LYS A 7 -1.49 -24.00 3.55
C LYS A 7 -1.25 -23.18 2.28
N ILE A 8 -1.25 -23.81 1.11
CA ILE A 8 -1.10 -23.15 -0.19
C ILE A 8 -2.37 -22.37 -0.55
N GLU A 9 -3.56 -22.88 -0.21
CA GLU A 9 -4.84 -22.19 -0.49
C GLU A 9 -4.97 -20.85 0.22
N THR A 10 -4.36 -20.69 1.40
CA THR A 10 -4.37 -19.45 2.19
C THR A 10 -3.14 -18.56 1.94
N CYS A 11 -2.33 -18.88 0.92
CA CYS A 11 -1.06 -18.19 0.68
C CYS A 11 -1.25 -16.87 -0.05
N LEU A 12 -1.09 -15.74 0.66
CA LEU A 12 -1.20 -14.38 0.11
C LEU A 12 0.09 -13.84 -0.53
N GLN A 13 1.08 -14.70 -0.82
CA GLN A 13 2.46 -14.27 -1.15
C GLN A 13 2.54 -13.33 -2.35
N ASN A 14 1.72 -13.57 -3.38
CA ASN A 14 1.73 -12.79 -4.62
C ASN A 14 0.58 -11.76 -4.69
N GLU A 15 -0.20 -11.63 -3.62
CA GLU A 15 -1.32 -10.69 -3.62
C GLU A 15 -0.87 -9.26 -3.35
N PRO A 16 -1.48 -8.27 -4.04
CA PRO A 16 -1.18 -6.87 -3.80
C PRO A 16 -1.51 -6.48 -2.36
N ALA A 17 -0.77 -5.50 -1.84
CA ALA A 17 -1.02 -4.99 -0.50
C ALA A 17 -2.44 -4.44 -0.38
N TYR A 18 -3.10 -4.65 0.77
CA TYR A 18 -4.44 -4.10 1.06
C TYR A 18 -4.53 -2.59 0.75
N CYS A 19 -3.51 -1.83 1.15
CA CYS A 19 -3.43 -0.39 0.91
C CYS A 19 -3.30 -0.02 -0.58
N THR A 20 -2.65 -0.86 -1.39
CA THR A 20 -2.56 -0.68 -2.85
C THR A 20 -3.90 -0.95 -3.51
N VAL A 21 -4.60 -2.01 -3.11
CA VAL A 21 -5.91 -2.38 -3.67
C VAL A 21 -7.00 -1.37 -3.30
N ALA A 22 -6.98 -0.86 -2.07
CA ALA A 22 -7.94 0.14 -1.62
C ALA A 22 -7.70 1.55 -2.21
N CYS A 23 -6.51 1.80 -2.77
CA CYS A 23 -6.22 3.08 -3.41
C CYS A 23 -6.87 3.11 -4.81
N PRO A 24 -7.67 4.14 -5.14
CA PRO A 24 -8.27 4.26 -6.48
C PRO A 24 -7.26 4.29 -7.63
N PHE A 25 -6.04 4.75 -7.34
CA PHE A 25 -4.95 4.87 -8.31
C PHE A 25 -3.96 3.70 -8.27
N GLN A 26 -4.26 2.65 -7.50
CA GLN A 26 -3.38 1.49 -7.32
C GLN A 26 -1.93 1.85 -6.97
N LEU A 27 -1.76 2.93 -6.19
CA LEU A 27 -0.45 3.41 -5.77
C LEU A 27 0.28 2.32 -4.98
N ASN A 28 1.53 2.03 -5.36
CA ASN A 28 2.38 1.12 -4.61
C ASN A 28 2.83 1.76 -3.28
N MET A 29 1.98 1.63 -2.26
CA MET A 29 2.18 2.22 -0.94
C MET A 29 3.41 1.65 -0.22
N ARG A 30 3.73 0.36 -0.38
CA ARG A 30 4.93 -0.24 0.26
C ARG A 30 6.20 0.41 -0.26
N ASP A 31 6.29 0.54 -1.58
CA ASP A 31 7.43 1.15 -2.27
C ASP A 31 7.56 2.65 -1.96
N PHE A 32 6.43 3.36 -1.90
CA PHE A 32 6.38 4.76 -1.49
C PHE A 32 6.87 4.96 -0.05
N ILE A 33 6.35 4.18 0.91
CA ILE A 33 6.72 4.28 2.33
C ILE A 33 8.19 3.94 2.53
N GLU A 34 8.71 2.90 1.88
CA GLU A 34 10.12 2.54 1.98
C GLU A 34 11.04 3.70 1.55
N LYS A 35 10.73 4.35 0.42
CA LYS A 35 11.51 5.50 -0.07
C LYS A 35 11.40 6.70 0.87
N MET A 36 10.22 6.95 1.44
CA MET A 36 10.01 7.99 2.44
C MET A 36 10.85 7.74 3.71
N GLN A 37 10.86 6.50 4.22
CA GLN A 37 11.65 6.13 5.40
C GLN A 37 13.15 6.27 5.18
N ARG A 38 13.63 6.05 3.94
CA ARG A 38 15.03 6.26 3.56
C ARG A 38 15.40 7.73 3.34
N GLY A 39 14.45 8.66 3.43
CA GLY A 39 14.66 10.08 3.12
C GLY A 39 14.79 10.39 1.62
N ALA A 40 14.48 9.42 0.75
CA ALA A 40 14.56 9.56 -0.70
C ALA A 40 13.31 10.25 -1.27
N PHE A 41 13.04 11.48 -0.84
CA PHE A 41 11.81 12.22 -1.17
C PHE A 41 11.56 12.35 -2.67
N ASN A 42 12.59 12.65 -3.46
CA ASN A 42 12.46 12.75 -4.92
C ASN A 42 12.01 11.44 -5.56
N ALA A 43 12.52 10.30 -5.07
CA ALA A 43 12.14 8.99 -5.56
C ALA A 43 10.71 8.64 -5.11
N ALA A 44 10.35 8.94 -3.86
CA ALA A 44 8.98 8.74 -3.35
C ALA A 44 7.96 9.57 -4.15
N PHE A 45 8.26 10.84 -4.39
CA PHE A 45 7.42 11.72 -5.21
C PHE A 45 7.30 11.21 -6.65
N LYS A 46 8.37 10.68 -7.24
CA LYS A 46 8.32 10.05 -8.58
C LYS A 46 7.38 8.85 -8.61
N VAL A 47 7.37 8.01 -7.56
CA VAL A 47 6.43 6.88 -7.46
C VAL A 47 4.99 7.39 -7.36
N TYR A 48 4.76 8.40 -6.53
CA TYR A 48 3.45 9.00 -6.35
C TYR A 48 2.91 9.63 -7.64
N ARG A 49 3.64 10.57 -8.23
CA ARG A 49 3.23 11.29 -9.46
C ARG A 49 3.05 10.37 -10.68
N ASN A 50 3.70 9.21 -10.69
CA ASN A 50 3.56 8.25 -11.80
C ASN A 50 2.27 7.43 -11.67
N ALA A 51 1.76 7.25 -10.44
CA ALA A 51 0.52 6.54 -10.18
C ALA A 51 -0.70 7.48 -10.26
N VAL A 52 -0.57 8.71 -9.78
CA VAL A 52 -1.67 9.69 -9.74
C VAL A 52 -1.52 10.73 -10.85
N GLY A 53 -2.59 11.04 -11.58
CA GLY A 53 -2.55 12.04 -12.66
C GLY A 53 -2.30 13.47 -12.15
N PHE A 54 -2.87 13.81 -10.98
CA PHE A 54 -2.75 15.13 -10.36
C PHE A 54 -2.29 15.02 -8.90
N PRO A 55 -0.98 15.02 -8.63
CA PRO A 55 -0.46 14.73 -7.30
C PRO A 55 -0.91 15.71 -6.23
N GLU A 56 -0.94 17.01 -6.52
CA GLU A 56 -1.36 18.01 -5.52
C GLU A 56 -2.85 17.89 -5.19
N ILE A 57 -3.70 17.78 -6.22
CA ILE A 57 -5.16 17.66 -6.03
C ILE A 57 -5.49 16.38 -5.25
N VAL A 58 -4.85 15.26 -5.61
CA VAL A 58 -5.08 14.00 -4.91
C VAL A 58 -4.56 14.07 -3.47
N ALA A 59 -3.45 14.73 -3.21
CA ALA A 59 -2.93 14.88 -1.85
C ALA A 59 -3.91 15.65 -0.94
N GLU A 60 -4.52 16.72 -1.47
CA GLU A 60 -5.50 17.53 -0.73
C GLU A 60 -6.85 16.83 -0.56
N LEU A 61 -7.32 16.09 -1.57
CA LEU A 61 -8.67 15.49 -1.56
C LEU A 61 -8.71 14.05 -1.03
N CYS A 62 -7.58 13.37 -0.85
CA CYS A 62 -7.57 11.95 -0.51
C CYS A 62 -8.17 11.70 0.88
N PRO A 63 -9.28 10.94 0.99
CA PRO A 63 -9.88 10.58 2.28
C PRO A 63 -9.10 9.47 3.01
N GLN A 64 -7.92 9.10 2.53
CA GLN A 64 -7.03 8.09 3.10
C GLN A 64 -7.67 6.69 3.26
N PRO A 65 -8.32 6.11 2.22
CA PRO A 65 -8.95 4.79 2.32
C PRO A 65 -7.94 3.68 2.65
N CYS A 66 -6.68 3.86 2.25
CA CYS A 66 -5.57 2.97 2.55
C CYS A 66 -5.30 2.78 4.05
N ARG A 67 -5.65 3.76 4.90
CA ARG A 67 -5.47 3.68 6.36
C ARG A 67 -6.50 2.77 7.01
N ALA A 68 -7.75 2.81 6.54
CA ALA A 68 -8.85 2.00 7.08
C ALA A 68 -8.64 0.48 6.88
N VAL A 69 -8.01 0.09 5.77
CA VAL A 69 -7.74 -1.32 5.43
C VAL A 69 -6.38 -1.82 5.93
N CYS A 70 -5.59 -0.97 6.57
CA CYS A 70 -4.21 -1.30 6.93
C CYS A 70 -4.19 -2.33 8.09
N PRO A 71 -3.58 -3.53 7.92
CA PRO A 71 -3.53 -4.55 8.98
C PRO A 71 -2.82 -4.06 10.25
N ARG A 72 -1.89 -3.11 10.09
CA ARG A 72 -1.17 -2.47 11.20
C ARG A 72 -2.08 -1.80 12.21
N ALA A 73 -3.28 -1.37 11.83
CA ALA A 73 -4.25 -0.80 12.76
C ALA A 73 -4.61 -1.75 13.91
N LYS A 74 -4.50 -3.07 13.73
CA LYS A 74 -4.73 -4.06 14.80
C LYS A 74 -3.53 -4.28 15.71
N THR A 75 -2.34 -3.89 15.26
CA THR A 75 -1.05 -4.14 15.94
C THR A 75 -0.52 -2.88 16.62
N ASP A 76 -0.74 -1.71 16.01
CA ASP A 76 -0.33 -0.40 16.52
C ASP A 76 -1.45 0.28 17.36
N ALA A 77 -2.63 -0.36 17.52
CA ALA A 77 -3.63 0.07 18.49
C ALA A 77 -3.18 -0.29 19.92
N PRO A 78 -3.47 0.56 20.93
CA PRO A 78 -3.11 0.29 22.32
C PRO A 78 -3.78 -0.96 22.89
#